data_AF-A0A970XB59-F1
#
_entry.id   AF-A0A970XB59-F1
#
_cell.length_a   1.000
_cell.length_b   1.000
_cell.length_c   1.000
_cell.angle_alpha   90.00
_cell.angle_beta   90.00
_cell.angle_gamma   90.00
#
_symmetry.space_group_name_H-M   'P 1'
#
loop_
_entity.id
_entity.type
_entity.pdbx_description
1 polymer ?
#
loop_
_entity_poly.entity_id
_entity_poly.type
_entity_poly.pdbx_seq_one_letter_code
_entity_poly.pdbx_strand_id
1 'polypeptide(L)'
;PGLHNYVSVFNEDFIENKNAFFLDTQKDDMVITFSKVLTDTSIPARLKRILEVLSEKMDTPIDIEFAYDGEHLYLLQCRPQGCGTFNAPAPIPQDIKQQDVLFTANRFISDGMVTDITHIVYVDGDAYHALSSREEHYAVGEAIGLLSGMLPRRHYILMGPGRWGSRGDLKLGVRVTYADISGTAALIEIARKKLSYVPELSFGTHFFQDLVEAGIVYVPLYPDQQDVIFKEGLLKSCNNILASMLPQFAALSDVIKVIDVPKSFFGKTLSIHSNSDLGQAVAFLTDSGPAAKLSPKVTNTQDETPFRSVADTQDYWQWRHYMAQQLADAMDMHALGVKGIYLFGSTNTGDPGMGSDIDLLLHVKEQDSTQRVIMENWIDGWSRALAQINYLRTGYMVDKLLDVHIITDQDIREGNSFAIKIGSITDPATPLRLCD
;
A
#
# COMPACT_ATOMS: atom_id res chain seq x y z
N PRO A 1 21.63 24.49 -35.12
CA PRO A 1 21.97 25.78 -34.47
C PRO A 1 21.58 25.73 -32.98
N GLY A 2 22.43 26.18 -32.06
CA GLY A 2 22.13 26.15 -30.61
C GLY A 2 22.31 24.81 -29.90
N LEU A 3 22.82 23.77 -30.58
CA LEU A 3 22.99 22.42 -30.02
C LEU A 3 23.77 22.40 -28.69
N HIS A 4 24.80 23.25 -28.58
CA HIS A 4 25.63 23.44 -27.39
C HIS A 4 24.89 23.91 -26.12
N ASN A 5 23.58 24.23 -26.22
CA ASN A 5 22.73 24.54 -25.08
C ASN A 5 22.02 23.31 -24.52
N TYR A 6 21.86 22.26 -25.32
CA TYR A 6 21.10 21.06 -25.00
C TYR A 6 21.99 19.85 -24.70
N VAL A 7 23.23 19.87 -25.18
CA VAL A 7 24.19 18.77 -25.04
C VAL A 7 25.39 19.16 -24.20
N SER A 8 25.90 18.20 -23.45
CA SER A 8 27.23 18.19 -22.86
C SER A 8 28.10 17.16 -23.59
N VAL A 9 29.42 17.25 -23.42
CA VAL A 9 30.37 16.29 -23.98
C VAL A 9 30.82 15.35 -22.88
N PHE A 10 30.73 14.05 -23.13
CA PHE A 10 31.28 13.02 -22.28
C PHE A 10 32.73 12.78 -22.70
N ASN A 11 33.67 13.02 -21.79
CA ASN A 11 35.08 12.89 -22.05
C ASN A 11 35.72 12.02 -20.97
N GLU A 12 36.17 10.83 -21.38
CA GLU A 12 36.69 9.77 -20.51
C GLU A 12 35.69 9.40 -19.39
N ASP A 13 35.77 10.07 -18.23
CA ASP A 13 34.96 9.79 -17.03
C ASP A 13 34.16 11.00 -16.50
N PHE A 14 34.15 12.15 -17.21
CA PHE A 14 33.42 13.33 -16.77
C PHE A 14 32.60 13.99 -17.88
N ILE A 15 31.56 14.73 -17.46
CA ILE A 15 30.67 15.50 -18.34
C ILE A 15 31.10 16.96 -18.30
N GLU A 16 31.35 17.54 -19.47
CA GLU A 16 31.70 18.96 -19.61
C GLU A 16 30.78 19.72 -20.58
N ASN A 17 30.59 21.01 -20.32
CA ASN A 17 29.78 21.89 -21.17
C ASN A 17 30.67 22.68 -22.15
N LYS A 18 30.70 22.26 -23.41
CA LYS A 18 31.40 23.02 -24.47
C LYS A 18 30.54 24.15 -25.03
N ASN A 19 31.16 25.27 -25.42
CA ASN A 19 30.45 26.37 -26.10
C ASN A 19 30.27 26.07 -27.60
N ALA A 20 29.54 26.95 -28.31
CA ALA A 20 29.25 26.77 -29.73
C ALA A 20 30.48 26.62 -30.64
N PHE A 21 31.63 27.18 -30.23
CA PHE A 21 32.86 27.20 -31.02
C PHE A 21 33.74 25.98 -30.80
N PHE A 22 33.67 25.37 -29.62
CA PHE A 22 34.48 24.21 -29.24
C PHE A 22 33.76 22.87 -29.36
N LEU A 23 32.44 22.88 -29.56
CA LEU A 23 31.65 21.67 -29.76
C LEU A 23 31.87 21.14 -31.19
N ASP A 24 32.48 19.95 -31.30
CA ASP A 24 32.67 19.24 -32.58
C ASP A 24 31.73 18.04 -32.65
N THR A 25 30.64 18.18 -33.41
CA THR A 25 29.60 17.14 -33.54
C THR A 25 30.09 15.83 -34.19
N GLN A 26 31.28 15.80 -34.79
CA GLN A 26 31.83 14.60 -35.42
C GLN A 26 32.84 13.86 -34.53
N LYS A 27 33.41 14.54 -33.52
CA LYS A 27 34.47 13.98 -32.67
C LYS A 27 34.09 13.86 -31.21
N ASP A 28 33.17 14.70 -30.75
CA ASP A 28 32.74 14.71 -29.36
C ASP A 28 31.62 13.69 -29.12
N ASP A 29 31.72 12.95 -28.02
CA ASP A 29 30.65 12.09 -27.54
C ASP A 29 29.60 12.95 -26.82
N MET A 30 28.50 13.24 -27.52
CA MET A 30 27.49 14.19 -27.06
C MET A 30 26.38 13.48 -26.29
N VAL A 31 26.13 13.96 -25.07
CA VAL A 31 25.04 13.50 -24.21
C VAL A 31 24.02 14.63 -24.05
N ILE A 32 22.74 14.31 -24.18
CA ILE A 32 21.65 15.27 -23.96
C ILE A 32 21.48 15.46 -22.45
N THR A 33 21.79 16.65 -21.95
CA THR A 33 21.76 16.97 -20.50
C THR A 33 20.91 18.19 -20.17
N PHE A 34 20.62 19.05 -21.15
CA PHE A 34 19.97 20.34 -20.95
C PHE A 34 20.67 21.26 -19.93
N SER A 35 21.94 21.00 -19.58
CA SER A 35 22.62 21.65 -18.45
C SER A 35 22.59 23.17 -18.57
N LYS A 36 22.92 23.74 -19.73
CA LYS A 36 22.89 25.21 -19.92
C LYS A 36 21.48 25.79 -19.92
N VAL A 37 20.49 25.07 -20.43
CA VAL A 37 19.09 25.53 -20.31
C VAL A 37 18.69 25.59 -18.84
N LEU A 38 19.13 24.65 -18.02
CA LEU A 38 18.82 24.57 -16.60
C LEU A 38 19.68 25.49 -15.71
N THR A 39 20.88 25.91 -16.13
CA THR A 39 21.76 26.78 -15.32
C THR A 39 21.83 28.22 -15.83
N ASP A 40 21.84 28.42 -17.14
CA ASP A 40 22.20 29.69 -17.77
C ASP A 40 20.96 30.48 -18.22
N THR A 41 19.76 29.95 -18.01
CA THR A 41 18.49 30.61 -18.34
C THR A 41 17.62 30.84 -17.12
N SER A 42 16.63 31.73 -17.23
CA SER A 42 15.64 31.97 -16.19
C SER A 42 14.52 30.93 -16.15
N ILE A 43 14.56 29.91 -17.01
CA ILE A 43 13.51 28.87 -17.10
C ILE A 43 13.23 28.18 -15.76
N PRO A 44 14.23 27.68 -15.00
CA PRO A 44 13.97 27.03 -13.73
C PRO A 44 13.24 27.93 -12.74
N ALA A 45 13.63 29.22 -12.67
CA ALA A 45 12.98 30.19 -11.80
C ALA A 45 11.54 30.48 -12.25
N ARG A 46 11.30 30.59 -13.56
CA ARG A 46 9.95 30.75 -14.13
C ARG A 46 9.07 29.53 -13.85
N LEU A 47 9.58 28.31 -14.07
CA LEU A 47 8.87 27.06 -13.79
C LEU A 47 8.55 26.93 -12.31
N LYS A 48 9.52 27.19 -11.42
CA LYS A 48 9.29 27.21 -9.97
C LYS A 48 8.18 28.19 -9.60
N ARG A 49 8.20 29.41 -10.15
CA ARG A 49 7.16 30.40 -9.89
C ARG A 49 5.78 29.96 -10.39
N ILE A 50 5.72 29.33 -11.56
CA ILE A 50 4.48 28.78 -12.11
C ILE A 50 3.94 27.67 -11.19
N LEU A 51 4.80 26.75 -10.75
CA LEU A 51 4.45 25.68 -9.82
C LEU A 51 3.91 26.24 -8.50
N GLU A 52 4.60 27.21 -7.90
CA GLU A 52 4.16 27.88 -6.66
C GLU A 52 2.79 28.53 -6.81
N VAL A 53 2.60 29.35 -7.86
CA VAL A 53 1.35 30.08 -8.07
C VAL A 53 0.20 29.13 -8.35
N LEU A 54 0.39 28.14 -9.21
CA LEU A 54 -0.66 27.19 -9.54
C LEU A 54 -0.97 26.27 -8.36
N SER A 55 0.03 25.82 -7.60
CA SER A 55 -0.18 25.01 -6.39
C SER A 55 -0.93 25.79 -5.31
N GLU A 56 -0.57 27.06 -5.08
CA GLU A 56 -1.29 27.95 -4.16
C GLU A 56 -2.74 28.17 -4.59
N LYS A 57 -2.99 28.37 -5.89
CA LYS A 57 -4.35 28.64 -6.39
C LYS A 57 -5.24 27.40 -6.47
N MET A 58 -4.64 26.22 -6.62
CA MET A 58 -5.35 24.96 -6.68
C MET A 58 -5.44 24.26 -5.31
N ASP A 59 -4.79 24.81 -4.28
CA ASP A 59 -4.70 24.28 -2.90
C ASP A 59 -4.25 22.81 -2.85
N THR A 60 -3.32 22.46 -3.74
CA THR A 60 -2.85 21.09 -3.94
C THR A 60 -1.52 21.09 -4.70
N PRO A 61 -0.64 20.11 -4.51
CA PRO A 61 0.50 19.92 -5.41
C PRO A 61 0.02 19.77 -6.85
N ILE A 62 0.80 20.25 -7.82
CA ILE A 62 0.41 20.23 -9.23
C ILE A 62 1.52 19.69 -10.11
N ASP A 63 1.12 19.00 -11.17
CA ASP A 63 1.98 18.55 -12.25
C ASP A 63 1.74 19.40 -13.50
N ILE A 64 2.82 19.75 -14.21
CA ILE A 64 2.75 20.54 -15.44
C ILE A 64 3.51 19.89 -16.57
N GLU A 65 2.90 19.93 -17.76
CA GLU A 65 3.58 19.65 -19.01
C GLU A 65 3.78 20.96 -19.75
N PHE A 66 4.99 21.19 -20.27
CA PHE A 66 5.32 22.44 -20.93
C PHE A 66 6.17 22.22 -22.17
N ALA A 67 6.08 23.16 -23.11
CA ALA A 67 7.02 23.31 -24.22
C ALA A 67 7.77 24.64 -24.08
N TYR A 68 9.03 24.65 -24.51
CA TYR A 68 9.87 25.84 -24.51
C TYR A 68 10.61 25.94 -25.84
N ASP A 69 10.47 27.08 -26.53
CA ASP A 69 11.09 27.33 -27.83
C ASP A 69 12.43 28.10 -27.74
N GLY A 70 12.86 28.47 -26.53
CA GLY A 70 14.02 29.34 -26.29
C GLY A 70 13.64 30.75 -25.82
N GLU A 71 12.39 31.17 -25.97
CA GLU A 71 11.91 32.50 -25.58
C GLU A 71 10.58 32.40 -24.80
N HIS A 72 9.63 31.69 -25.38
CA HIS A 72 8.27 31.49 -24.89
C HIS A 72 8.13 30.14 -24.21
N LEU A 73 7.47 30.17 -23.05
CA LEU A 73 7.07 28.98 -22.32
C LEU A 73 5.59 28.75 -22.56
N TYR A 74 5.25 27.57 -23.08
CA TYR A 74 3.88 27.15 -23.35
C TYR A 74 3.47 26.10 -22.31
N LEU A 75 2.45 26.40 -21.52
CA LEU A 75 1.87 25.41 -20.61
C LEU A 75 0.91 24.52 -21.40
N LEU A 76 1.28 23.25 -21.58
CA LEU A 76 0.52 22.26 -22.36
C LEU A 76 -0.49 21.54 -21.48
N GLN A 77 -0.11 21.26 -20.24
CA GLN A 77 -0.97 20.61 -19.25
C GLN A 77 -0.70 21.19 -17.88
N CYS A 78 -1.75 21.33 -17.08
CA CYS A 78 -1.69 21.59 -15.65
C CYS A 78 -2.72 20.71 -14.98
N ARG A 79 -2.26 19.87 -14.06
CA ARG A 79 -3.12 18.97 -13.29
C ARG A 79 -2.81 19.12 -11.82
N PRO A 80 -3.81 19.15 -10.94
CA PRO A 80 -3.61 18.71 -9.57
C PRO A 80 -2.87 17.38 -9.60
N GLN A 81 -1.74 17.25 -8.91
CA GLN A 81 -1.33 15.93 -8.48
C GLN A 81 -2.36 15.56 -7.45
N GLY A 82 -3.34 14.77 -7.88
CA GLY A 82 -4.36 14.30 -6.98
C GLY A 82 -3.67 13.77 -5.73
N CYS A 83 -4.08 14.27 -4.56
CA CYS A 83 -4.19 13.39 -3.41
C CYS A 83 -5.23 12.35 -3.82
N GLY A 84 -4.87 11.43 -4.73
CA GLY A 84 -5.55 10.15 -4.84
C GLY A 84 -5.61 9.68 -3.41
N THR A 85 -6.80 9.29 -2.94
CA THR A 85 -7.01 8.72 -1.61
C THR A 85 -5.74 7.99 -1.26
N PHE A 86 -4.92 8.56 -0.34
CA PHE A 86 -3.65 7.94 0.01
C PHE A 86 -4.09 6.59 0.51
N ASN A 87 -3.94 5.56 -0.34
CA ASN A 87 -4.14 4.22 0.11
C ASN A 87 -3.04 4.11 1.14
N ALA A 88 -3.40 4.06 2.42
CA ALA A 88 -2.40 3.86 3.43
C ALA A 88 -1.62 2.60 3.03
N PRO A 89 -0.28 2.59 3.22
CA PRO A 89 0.53 1.42 2.94
C PRO A 89 -0.16 0.20 3.54
N ALA A 90 -0.55 -0.75 2.68
CA ALA A 90 -1.38 -1.85 3.15
C ALA A 90 -0.54 -2.72 4.10
N PRO A 91 -1.08 -3.16 5.25
CA PRO A 91 -0.38 -4.12 6.08
C PRO A 91 -0.30 -5.43 5.29
N ILE A 92 0.90 -5.92 4.98
CA ILE A 92 1.09 -7.20 4.29
C ILE A 92 1.12 -8.31 5.35
N PRO A 93 0.14 -9.24 5.38
CA PRO A 93 0.16 -10.32 6.35
C PRO A 93 1.40 -11.21 6.15
N GLN A 94 2.15 -11.48 7.22
CA GLN A 94 3.36 -12.32 7.11
C GLN A 94 3.06 -13.82 7.13
N ASP A 95 1.94 -14.24 7.72
CA ASP A 95 1.54 -15.66 7.83
C ASP A 95 0.68 -16.15 6.66
N ILE A 96 0.85 -15.57 5.46
CA ILE A 96 0.14 -16.05 4.28
C ILE A 96 0.74 -17.39 3.89
N LYS A 97 -0.06 -18.46 3.99
CA LYS A 97 0.35 -19.77 3.50
C LYS A 97 0.77 -19.64 2.04
N GLN A 98 1.96 -20.13 1.71
CA GLN A 98 2.51 -20.00 0.36
C GLN A 98 1.55 -20.54 -0.72
N GLN A 99 0.71 -21.53 -0.39
CA GLN A 99 -0.32 -22.08 -1.28
C GLN A 99 -1.43 -21.07 -1.66
N ASP A 100 -1.74 -20.12 -0.79
CA ASP A 100 -2.81 -19.13 -0.96
C ASP A 100 -2.31 -17.86 -1.68
N VAL A 101 -0.99 -17.66 -1.78
CA VAL A 101 -0.38 -16.57 -2.56
C VAL A 101 -0.57 -16.82 -4.07
N LEU A 102 -1.15 -15.86 -4.79
CA LEU A 102 -1.26 -15.87 -6.25
C LEU A 102 -0.02 -15.24 -6.90
N PHE A 103 0.38 -14.06 -6.42
CA PHE A 103 1.62 -13.40 -6.85
C PHE A 103 2.22 -12.49 -5.79
N THR A 104 3.51 -12.21 -5.90
CA THR A 104 4.22 -11.15 -5.19
C THR A 104 4.87 -10.19 -6.18
N ALA A 105 5.07 -8.93 -5.82
CA ALA A 105 5.82 -7.95 -6.60
C ALA A 105 6.68 -7.10 -5.67
N ASN A 106 7.86 -6.67 -6.14
CA ASN A 106 8.84 -5.99 -5.31
C ASN A 106 9.49 -4.76 -5.99
N ARG A 107 8.88 -4.22 -7.04
CA ARG A 107 9.46 -3.15 -7.85
C ARG A 107 8.40 -2.11 -8.21
N PHE A 108 8.73 -0.82 -8.06
CA PHE A 108 7.83 0.29 -8.38
C PHE A 108 6.42 0.14 -7.78
N ILE A 109 6.38 -0.29 -6.51
CA ILE A 109 5.14 -0.57 -5.78
C ILE A 109 4.50 0.74 -5.34
N SER A 110 3.24 0.94 -5.69
CA SER A 110 2.39 2.01 -5.16
C SER A 110 1.54 1.50 -4.01
N ASP A 111 1.12 2.36 -3.09
CA ASP A 111 0.25 1.94 -2.00
C ASP A 111 -1.17 1.58 -2.49
N GLY A 112 -1.75 0.56 -1.87
CA GLY A 112 -3.03 0.03 -2.29
C GLY A 112 -3.50 -1.14 -1.47
N MET A 113 -4.76 -1.11 -1.03
CA MET A 113 -5.41 -2.30 -0.47
C MET A 113 -6.71 -2.55 -1.19
N VAL A 114 -6.85 -3.75 -1.73
CA VAL A 114 -8.06 -4.21 -2.40
C VAL A 114 -8.45 -5.55 -1.82
N THR A 115 -9.69 -5.67 -1.36
CA THR A 115 -10.24 -6.91 -0.80
C THR A 115 -11.46 -7.35 -1.60
N ASP A 116 -11.91 -8.57 -1.34
CA ASP A 116 -13.17 -9.10 -1.90
C ASP A 116 -13.23 -9.10 -3.43
N ILE A 117 -12.09 -9.40 -4.07
CA ILE A 117 -12.05 -9.59 -5.51
C ILE A 117 -12.66 -10.94 -5.85
N THR A 118 -13.73 -10.86 -6.64
CA THR A 118 -14.54 -11.99 -7.07
C THR A 118 -14.19 -12.46 -8.47
N HIS A 119 -13.61 -11.59 -9.29
CA HIS A 119 -13.29 -11.91 -10.68
C HIS A 119 -11.88 -11.48 -11.07
N ILE A 120 -11.20 -12.31 -11.85
CA ILE A 120 -9.91 -11.99 -12.47
C ILE A 120 -10.09 -12.05 -13.98
N VAL A 121 -9.78 -10.97 -14.68
CA VAL A 121 -9.64 -10.96 -16.14
C VAL A 121 -8.16 -11.02 -16.45
N TYR A 122 -7.70 -12.19 -16.89
CA TYR A 122 -6.29 -12.46 -17.20
C TYR A 122 -6.11 -12.59 -18.71
N VAL A 123 -5.19 -11.80 -19.26
CA VAL A 123 -4.73 -11.90 -20.65
C VAL A 123 -3.41 -12.68 -20.66
N ASP A 124 -3.40 -13.84 -21.30
CA ASP A 124 -2.20 -14.66 -21.45
C ASP A 124 -1.21 -13.98 -22.41
N GLY A 125 -0.03 -13.63 -21.89
CA GLY A 125 0.99 -12.90 -22.66
C GLY A 125 1.59 -13.69 -23.82
N ASP A 126 1.66 -15.02 -23.73
CA ASP A 126 2.19 -15.85 -24.82
C ASP A 126 1.15 -16.04 -25.92
N ALA A 127 -0.09 -16.33 -25.54
CA ALA A 127 -1.20 -16.43 -26.49
C ALA A 127 -1.49 -15.08 -27.16
N TYR A 128 -1.46 -13.98 -26.40
CA TYR A 128 -1.63 -12.63 -26.93
C TYR A 128 -0.52 -12.25 -27.93
N HIS A 129 0.73 -12.60 -27.65
CA HIS A 129 1.85 -12.34 -28.57
C HIS A 129 1.77 -13.19 -29.86
N ALA A 130 1.21 -14.40 -29.76
CA ALA A 130 1.02 -15.31 -30.90
C ALA A 130 -0.10 -14.88 -31.86
N LEU A 131 -0.93 -13.89 -31.47
CA LEU A 131 -1.93 -13.32 -32.37
C LEU A 131 -1.28 -12.75 -33.63
N SER A 132 -1.91 -13.08 -34.76
CA SER A 132 -1.34 -12.85 -36.08
C SER A 132 -1.81 -11.52 -36.65
N SER A 133 -3.04 -11.14 -36.33
CA SER A 133 -3.73 -10.00 -36.94
C SER A 133 -3.90 -8.83 -35.96
N ARG A 134 -3.86 -7.62 -36.51
CA ARG A 134 -4.19 -6.39 -35.77
C ARG A 134 -5.64 -6.44 -35.26
N GLU A 135 -6.54 -7.04 -36.02
CA GLU A 135 -7.97 -7.19 -35.71
C GLU A 135 -8.20 -8.02 -34.44
N GLU A 136 -7.49 -9.13 -34.26
CA GLU A 136 -7.55 -9.93 -33.03
C GLU A 136 -7.10 -9.13 -31.81
N HIS A 137 -6.03 -8.32 -31.93
CA HIS A 137 -5.60 -7.44 -30.85
C HIS A 137 -6.65 -6.35 -30.53
N TYR A 138 -7.36 -5.83 -31.54
CA TYR A 138 -8.47 -4.91 -31.32
C TYR A 138 -9.64 -5.60 -30.61
N ALA A 139 -9.97 -6.82 -31.03
CA ALA A 139 -11.03 -7.63 -30.41
C ALA A 139 -10.75 -7.93 -28.94
N VAL A 140 -9.47 -8.12 -28.56
CA VAL A 140 -9.08 -8.27 -27.14
C VAL A 140 -9.42 -7.01 -26.33
N GLY A 141 -9.05 -5.83 -26.83
CA GLY A 141 -9.37 -4.56 -26.18
C GLY A 141 -10.88 -4.31 -26.06
N GLU A 142 -11.64 -4.64 -27.12
CA GLU A 142 -13.11 -4.53 -27.13
C GLU A 142 -13.77 -5.48 -26.13
N ALA A 143 -13.31 -6.73 -26.08
CA ALA A 143 -13.79 -7.71 -25.11
C ALA A 143 -13.56 -7.23 -23.67
N ILE A 144 -12.39 -6.66 -23.37
CA ILE A 144 -12.09 -6.08 -22.05
C ILE A 144 -13.04 -4.94 -21.70
N GLY A 145 -13.27 -4.01 -22.63
CA GLY A 145 -14.20 -2.88 -22.42
C GLY A 145 -15.63 -3.35 -22.14
N LEU A 146 -16.10 -4.38 -22.85
CA LEU A 146 -17.42 -4.98 -22.59
C LEU A 146 -17.48 -5.71 -21.26
N LEU A 147 -16.44 -6.46 -20.89
CA LEU A 147 -16.34 -7.13 -19.58
C LEU A 147 -16.41 -6.12 -18.44
N SER A 148 -15.75 -4.97 -18.57
CA SER A 148 -15.78 -3.89 -17.58
C SER A 148 -17.19 -3.35 -17.31
N GLY A 149 -18.05 -3.35 -18.33
CA GLY A 149 -19.47 -2.99 -18.19
C GLY A 149 -20.34 -4.07 -17.55
N MET A 150 -19.92 -5.34 -17.59
CA MET A 150 -20.68 -6.49 -17.07
C MET A 150 -20.25 -6.93 -15.67
N LEU A 151 -18.98 -6.73 -15.33
CA LEU A 151 -18.39 -7.15 -14.06
C LEU A 151 -18.73 -6.15 -12.93
N PRO A 152 -18.87 -6.64 -11.68
CA PRO A 152 -19.16 -5.78 -10.53
C PRO A 152 -18.00 -4.81 -10.28
N ARG A 153 -18.29 -3.50 -10.36
CA ARG A 153 -17.29 -2.44 -10.15
C ARG A 153 -16.51 -2.67 -8.85
N ARG A 154 -15.18 -2.50 -8.92
CA ARG A 154 -14.24 -2.68 -7.79
C ARG A 154 -14.20 -4.07 -7.16
N HIS A 155 -14.81 -5.07 -7.79
CA HIS A 155 -14.73 -6.48 -7.37
C HIS A 155 -14.08 -7.38 -8.43
N TYR A 156 -13.42 -6.79 -9.44
CA TYR A 156 -12.62 -7.50 -10.40
C TYR A 156 -11.27 -6.82 -10.61
N ILE A 157 -10.29 -7.60 -11.07
CA ILE A 157 -8.97 -7.09 -11.45
C ILE A 157 -8.66 -7.42 -12.91
N LEU A 158 -7.78 -6.62 -13.50
CA LEU A 158 -7.25 -6.82 -14.83
C LEU A 158 -5.78 -7.21 -14.70
N MET A 159 -5.37 -8.30 -15.35
CA MET A 159 -4.00 -8.79 -15.38
C MET A 159 -3.59 -9.08 -16.82
N GLY A 160 -2.45 -8.59 -17.29
CA GLY A 160 -2.05 -8.88 -18.67
C GLY A 160 -0.68 -8.35 -19.07
N PRO A 161 -0.23 -8.66 -20.30
CA PRO A 161 1.13 -8.38 -20.75
C PRO A 161 1.36 -6.90 -21.01
N GLY A 162 2.52 -6.41 -20.52
CA GLY A 162 3.06 -5.09 -20.83
C GLY A 162 2.11 -3.93 -20.55
N ARG A 163 2.28 -2.84 -21.30
CA ARG A 163 1.58 -1.57 -21.05
C ARG A 163 0.15 -1.58 -21.56
N TRP A 164 -0.81 -1.35 -20.67
CA TRP A 164 -2.21 -1.12 -21.02
C TRP A 164 -2.42 0.34 -21.46
N GLY A 165 -3.24 0.56 -22.48
CA GLY A 165 -3.40 1.89 -23.08
C GLY A 165 -2.39 2.22 -24.18
N SER A 166 -1.60 1.22 -24.60
CA SER A 166 -0.65 1.36 -25.71
C SER A 166 -1.38 1.71 -27.02
N ARG A 167 -1.01 2.84 -27.64
CA ARG A 167 -1.47 3.23 -28.99
C ARG A 167 -0.55 2.73 -30.12
N GLY A 168 0.65 2.28 -29.77
CA GLY A 168 1.71 1.87 -30.70
C GLY A 168 1.70 0.38 -31.05
N ASP A 169 2.77 -0.32 -30.69
CA ASP A 169 2.93 -1.76 -30.93
C ASP A 169 2.01 -2.59 -30.03
N LEU A 170 0.95 -3.14 -30.62
CA LEU A 170 -0.06 -3.93 -29.92
C LEU A 170 0.49 -5.26 -29.41
N LYS A 171 1.66 -5.71 -29.86
CA LYS A 171 2.26 -6.96 -29.38
C LYS A 171 2.96 -6.80 -28.03
N LEU A 172 3.23 -5.56 -27.62
CA LEU A 172 3.94 -5.23 -26.38
C LEU A 172 2.99 -4.79 -25.26
N GLY A 173 1.69 -4.67 -25.53
CA GLY A 173 0.73 -4.21 -24.54
C GLY A 173 -0.71 -4.26 -25.03
N VAL A 174 -1.65 -4.24 -24.10
CA VAL A 174 -3.08 -4.31 -24.39
C VAL A 174 -3.62 -2.92 -24.75
N ARG A 175 -4.27 -2.79 -25.90
CA ARG A 175 -4.92 -1.53 -26.26
C ARG A 175 -6.28 -1.41 -25.59
N VAL A 176 -6.37 -0.45 -24.68
CA VAL A 176 -7.60 -0.05 -23.99
C VAL A 176 -7.63 1.47 -23.85
N THR A 177 -8.81 2.02 -23.61
CA THR A 177 -8.97 3.39 -23.12
C THR A 177 -9.16 3.36 -21.60
N TYR A 178 -9.00 4.51 -20.93
CA TYR A 178 -9.29 4.60 -19.50
C TYR A 178 -10.74 4.19 -19.18
N ALA A 179 -11.71 4.54 -20.03
CA ALA A 179 -13.10 4.15 -19.85
C ALA A 179 -13.28 2.63 -19.78
N ASP A 180 -12.54 1.89 -20.60
CA ASP A 180 -12.58 0.43 -20.67
C ASP A 180 -12.11 -0.24 -19.38
N ILE A 181 -11.28 0.42 -18.57
CA ILE A 181 -10.69 -0.18 -17.37
C ILE A 181 -11.07 0.52 -16.06
N SER A 182 -11.76 1.66 -16.12
CA SER A 182 -12.12 2.49 -14.97
C SER A 182 -12.91 1.79 -13.85
N GLY A 183 -13.58 0.67 -14.18
CA GLY A 183 -14.35 -0.13 -13.24
C GLY A 183 -13.52 -1.13 -12.43
N THR A 184 -12.27 -1.39 -12.81
CA THR A 184 -11.41 -2.39 -12.16
C THR A 184 -10.97 -1.92 -10.78
N ALA A 185 -10.71 -2.87 -9.89
CA ALA A 185 -10.16 -2.58 -8.57
C ALA A 185 -8.64 -2.44 -8.62
N ALA A 186 -7.99 -3.26 -9.46
CA ALA A 186 -6.56 -3.22 -9.69
C ALA A 186 -6.21 -3.52 -11.15
N LEU A 187 -5.09 -2.98 -11.60
CA LEU A 187 -4.46 -3.28 -12.87
C LEU A 187 -3.05 -3.83 -12.63
N ILE A 188 -2.83 -5.08 -13.04
CA ILE A 188 -1.55 -5.77 -12.90
C ILE A 188 -0.91 -5.89 -14.29
N GLU A 189 0.15 -5.12 -14.53
CA GLU A 189 0.89 -5.17 -15.78
C GLU A 189 2.06 -6.15 -15.65
N ILE A 190 2.10 -7.16 -16.51
CA ILE A 190 3.04 -8.27 -16.43
C ILE A 190 4.17 -8.05 -17.44
N ALA A 191 5.37 -7.76 -16.94
CA ALA A 191 6.58 -7.60 -17.72
C ALA A 191 7.42 -8.89 -17.68
N ARG A 192 7.21 -9.78 -18.65
CA ARG A 192 8.12 -10.91 -18.88
C ARG A 192 9.29 -10.50 -19.78
N LYS A 193 10.49 -10.97 -19.43
CA LYS A 193 11.70 -10.81 -20.22
C LYS A 193 11.65 -11.79 -21.40
N LYS A 194 11.57 -11.28 -22.63
CA LYS A 194 11.71 -12.08 -23.85
C LYS A 194 12.98 -11.70 -24.60
N LEU A 195 13.86 -12.68 -24.85
CA LEU A 195 15.14 -12.59 -25.56
C LEU A 195 16.11 -11.52 -25.01
N SER A 196 15.85 -10.25 -25.29
CA SER A 196 16.69 -9.09 -24.95
C SER A 196 15.90 -7.85 -24.50
N TYR A 197 14.58 -7.96 -24.29
CA TYR A 197 13.72 -6.82 -23.95
C TYR A 197 12.77 -7.16 -22.78
N VAL A 198 12.58 -6.16 -21.91
CA VAL A 198 11.56 -6.14 -20.86
C VAL A 198 10.57 -5.05 -21.27
N PRO A 199 9.26 -5.35 -21.41
CA PRO A 199 8.25 -4.35 -21.74
C PRO A 199 8.31 -3.16 -20.80
N GLU A 200 8.26 -1.95 -21.37
CA GLU A 200 7.97 -0.76 -20.59
C GLU A 200 6.53 -0.84 -20.09
N LEU A 201 6.33 -0.44 -18.83
CA LEU A 201 5.03 -0.44 -18.17
C LEU A 201 4.49 0.99 -18.05
N SER A 202 3.24 1.14 -17.62
CA SER A 202 2.54 2.42 -17.51
C SER A 202 3.10 3.36 -16.43
N PHE A 203 4.01 2.89 -15.58
CA PHE A 203 4.59 3.68 -14.50
C PHE A 203 5.24 4.97 -15.02
N GLY A 204 4.94 6.10 -14.36
CA GLY A 204 5.45 7.42 -14.76
C GLY A 204 4.75 8.05 -15.97
N THR A 205 3.64 7.47 -16.45
CA THR A 205 2.86 8.00 -17.57
C THR A 205 1.59 8.69 -17.08
N HIS A 206 1.04 9.57 -17.91
CA HIS A 206 -0.26 10.20 -17.68
C HIS A 206 -1.38 9.18 -17.37
N PHE A 207 -1.35 8.04 -18.07
CA PHE A 207 -2.27 6.94 -17.83
C PHE A 207 -2.16 6.35 -16.42
N PHE A 208 -0.96 6.33 -15.82
CA PHE A 208 -0.78 5.90 -14.43
C PHE A 208 -1.37 6.91 -13.44
N GLN A 209 -1.22 8.21 -13.68
CA GLN A 209 -1.87 9.22 -12.83
C GLN A 209 -3.40 9.07 -12.85
N ASP A 210 -4.00 8.85 -14.03
CA ASP A 210 -5.44 8.61 -14.15
C ASP A 210 -5.89 7.37 -13.33
N LEU A 211 -5.06 6.31 -13.23
CA LEU A 211 -5.34 5.14 -12.39
C LEU A 211 -5.29 5.46 -10.90
N VAL A 212 -4.27 6.20 -10.46
CA VAL A 212 -4.09 6.60 -9.07
C VAL A 212 -5.22 7.52 -8.61
N GLU A 213 -5.60 8.50 -9.43
CA GLU A 213 -6.73 9.40 -9.15
C GLU A 213 -8.07 8.64 -9.05
N ALA A 214 -8.21 7.57 -9.84
CA ALA A 214 -9.36 6.69 -9.77
C ALA A 214 -9.34 5.76 -8.55
N GLY A 215 -8.25 5.70 -7.77
CA GLY A 215 -8.06 4.72 -6.70
C GLY A 215 -7.96 3.28 -7.22
N ILE A 216 -7.53 3.09 -8.47
CA ILE A 216 -7.26 1.77 -9.05
C ILE A 216 -5.84 1.37 -8.62
N VAL A 217 -5.70 0.25 -7.92
CA VAL A 217 -4.38 -0.20 -7.47
C VAL A 217 -3.57 -0.68 -8.67
N TYR A 218 -2.40 -0.09 -8.87
CA TYR A 218 -1.51 -0.43 -9.97
C TYR A 218 -0.36 -1.30 -9.45
N VAL A 219 -0.14 -2.46 -10.07
CA VAL A 219 0.96 -3.36 -9.69
C VAL A 219 1.76 -3.76 -10.93
N PRO A 220 3.01 -3.27 -11.07
CA PRO A 220 3.92 -3.78 -12.09
C PRO A 220 4.54 -5.10 -11.61
N LEU A 221 4.20 -6.20 -12.29
CA LEU A 221 4.65 -7.54 -11.97
C LEU A 221 5.79 -7.96 -12.91
N TYR A 222 6.91 -8.41 -12.33
CA TYR A 222 8.07 -8.90 -13.07
C TYR A 222 8.34 -10.37 -12.71
N PRO A 223 7.67 -11.34 -13.37
CA PRO A 223 7.73 -12.75 -12.97
C PRO A 223 9.12 -13.39 -13.03
N ASP A 224 10.03 -12.82 -13.83
CA ASP A 224 11.36 -13.38 -14.06
C ASP A 224 12.42 -12.84 -13.07
N GLN A 225 12.02 -11.98 -12.11
CA GLN A 225 12.90 -11.53 -11.04
C GLN A 225 13.04 -12.59 -9.94
N GLN A 226 14.18 -12.59 -9.25
CA GLN A 226 14.36 -13.41 -8.05
C GLN A 226 13.37 -12.99 -6.97
N ASP A 227 12.90 -13.97 -6.19
CA ASP A 227 11.97 -13.82 -5.06
C ASP A 227 10.57 -13.29 -5.42
N VAL A 228 10.24 -13.24 -6.72
CA VAL A 228 8.88 -12.99 -7.22
C VAL A 228 8.15 -14.32 -7.41
N ILE A 229 7.01 -14.46 -6.74
CA ILE A 229 6.08 -15.57 -6.94
C ILE A 229 5.06 -15.13 -7.98
N PHE A 230 4.85 -15.91 -9.02
CA PHE A 230 3.71 -15.74 -9.92
C PHE A 230 3.17 -17.10 -10.33
N LYS A 231 2.02 -17.49 -9.78
CA LYS A 231 1.38 -18.78 -10.07
C LYS A 231 0.56 -18.75 -11.35
N GLU A 232 1.21 -18.49 -12.47
CA GLU A 232 0.55 -18.43 -13.77
C GLU A 232 -0.18 -19.75 -14.12
N GLY A 233 0.43 -20.90 -13.78
CA GLY A 233 -0.18 -22.21 -14.00
C GLY A 233 -1.54 -22.36 -13.32
N LEU A 234 -1.74 -21.72 -12.16
CA LEU A 234 -3.02 -21.71 -11.45
C LEU A 234 -4.08 -20.98 -12.28
N LEU A 235 -3.77 -19.76 -12.74
CA LEU A 235 -4.66 -18.97 -13.60
C LEU A 235 -5.00 -19.70 -14.90
N LYS A 236 -4.01 -20.38 -15.50
CA LYS A 236 -4.20 -21.17 -16.72
C LYS A 236 -5.08 -22.41 -16.49
N SER A 237 -5.05 -23.00 -15.30
CA SER A 237 -5.84 -24.18 -14.96
C SER A 237 -7.29 -23.88 -14.57
N CYS A 238 -7.61 -22.64 -14.18
CA CYS A 238 -8.95 -22.24 -13.77
C CYS A 238 -9.96 -22.29 -14.93
N ASN A 239 -11.23 -22.53 -14.58
CA ASN A 239 -12.33 -22.51 -15.55
C ASN A 239 -12.50 -21.10 -16.13
N ASN A 240 -12.62 -21.01 -17.45
CA ASN A 240 -12.83 -19.74 -18.16
C ASN A 240 -14.32 -19.51 -18.42
N ILE A 241 -14.89 -18.45 -17.83
CA ILE A 241 -16.31 -18.09 -18.02
C ILE A 241 -16.53 -17.10 -19.17
N LEU A 242 -15.48 -16.72 -19.92
CA LEU A 242 -15.56 -15.74 -21.01
C LEU A 242 -16.66 -16.08 -22.01
N ALA A 243 -16.66 -17.30 -22.55
CA ALA A 243 -17.62 -17.72 -23.58
C ALA A 243 -19.08 -17.70 -23.09
N SER A 244 -19.30 -17.84 -21.78
CA SER A 244 -20.63 -17.73 -21.18
C SER A 244 -21.10 -16.28 -21.03
N MET A 245 -20.17 -15.36 -20.75
CA MET A 245 -20.48 -13.93 -20.59
C MET A 245 -20.54 -13.19 -21.93
N LEU A 246 -19.60 -13.50 -22.83
CA LEU A 246 -19.42 -12.87 -24.13
C LEU A 246 -19.28 -13.96 -25.22
N PRO A 247 -20.38 -14.61 -25.64
CA PRO A 247 -20.35 -15.68 -26.64
C PRO A 247 -19.72 -15.25 -27.97
N GLN A 248 -19.88 -13.99 -28.35
CA GLN A 248 -19.31 -13.42 -29.57
C GLN A 248 -17.77 -13.32 -29.55
N PHE A 249 -17.15 -13.37 -28.37
CA PHE A 249 -15.70 -13.39 -28.18
C PHE A 249 -15.17 -14.76 -27.74
N ALA A 250 -15.97 -15.84 -27.87
CA ALA A 250 -15.57 -17.18 -27.43
C ALA A 250 -14.27 -17.68 -28.09
N ALA A 251 -13.97 -17.25 -29.32
CA ALA A 251 -12.72 -17.55 -30.01
C ALA A 251 -11.47 -17.00 -29.30
N LEU A 252 -11.61 -15.99 -28.44
CA LEU A 252 -10.53 -15.42 -27.65
C LEU A 252 -10.30 -16.14 -26.32
N SER A 253 -11.00 -17.26 -26.03
CA SER A 253 -10.89 -17.96 -24.74
C SER A 253 -9.50 -18.53 -24.44
N ASP A 254 -8.67 -18.70 -25.47
CA ASP A 254 -7.26 -19.10 -25.32
C ASP A 254 -6.36 -17.92 -24.93
N VAL A 255 -6.81 -16.68 -25.17
CA VAL A 255 -6.07 -15.44 -24.89
C VAL A 255 -6.57 -14.75 -23.63
N ILE A 256 -7.90 -14.64 -23.47
CA ILE A 256 -8.55 -13.98 -22.34
C ILE A 256 -9.21 -15.03 -21.46
N LYS A 257 -8.85 -15.03 -20.19
CA LYS A 257 -9.51 -15.82 -19.15
C LYS A 257 -10.26 -14.93 -18.19
N VAL A 258 -11.56 -15.18 -18.07
CA VAL A 258 -12.38 -14.62 -17.01
C VAL A 258 -12.56 -15.71 -15.96
N ILE A 259 -12.04 -15.48 -14.76
CA ILE A 259 -12.04 -16.44 -13.67
C ILE A 259 -12.97 -15.93 -12.57
N ASP A 260 -13.95 -16.75 -12.21
CA ASP A 260 -14.77 -16.58 -11.00
C ASP A 260 -13.97 -17.15 -9.81
N VAL A 261 -13.45 -16.26 -8.97
CA VAL A 261 -12.55 -16.61 -7.85
C VAL A 261 -13.28 -17.47 -6.82
N PRO A 262 -14.47 -17.09 -6.31
CA PRO A 262 -15.22 -17.93 -5.38
C PRO A 262 -15.50 -19.34 -5.91
N LYS A 263 -15.89 -19.49 -7.18
CA LYS A 263 -16.12 -20.83 -7.76
C LYS A 263 -14.83 -21.63 -7.94
N SER A 264 -13.73 -20.97 -8.28
CA SER A 264 -12.44 -21.63 -8.54
C SER A 264 -11.68 -21.97 -7.26
N PHE A 265 -11.95 -21.27 -6.16
CA PHE A 265 -11.19 -21.36 -4.91
C PHE A 265 -12.07 -21.60 -3.68
N PHE A 266 -13.11 -22.43 -3.81
CA PHE A 266 -13.93 -22.93 -2.69
C PHE A 266 -14.56 -21.84 -1.81
N GLY A 267 -15.06 -20.76 -2.43
CA GLY A 267 -15.70 -19.64 -1.73
C GLY A 267 -14.74 -18.57 -1.22
N LYS A 268 -13.43 -18.69 -1.49
CA LYS A 268 -12.45 -17.64 -1.19
C LYS A 268 -12.59 -16.44 -2.15
N THR A 269 -12.13 -15.29 -1.69
CA THR A 269 -11.92 -14.09 -2.49
C THR A 269 -10.43 -13.77 -2.60
N LEU A 270 -10.05 -12.96 -3.57
CA LEU A 270 -8.68 -12.48 -3.73
C LEU A 270 -8.54 -11.12 -3.03
N SER A 271 -7.45 -10.94 -2.30
CA SER A 271 -7.02 -9.64 -1.77
C SER A 271 -5.65 -9.28 -2.33
N ILE A 272 -5.43 -7.99 -2.58
CA ILE A 272 -4.16 -7.42 -3.02
C ILE A 272 -3.76 -6.35 -2.03
N HIS A 273 -2.62 -6.55 -1.38
CA HIS A 273 -2.04 -5.61 -0.44
C HIS A 273 -0.74 -5.11 -1.05
N SER A 274 -0.62 -3.79 -1.16
CA SER A 274 0.48 -3.09 -1.83
C SER A 274 0.98 -2.00 -0.90
N ASN A 275 2.28 -2.03 -0.63
CA ASN A 275 2.95 -1.20 0.35
C ASN A 275 4.25 -0.66 -0.26
N SER A 276 4.29 0.64 -0.51
CA SER A 276 5.40 1.33 -1.15
C SER A 276 6.60 1.47 -0.20
N ASP A 277 6.36 1.64 1.10
CA ASP A 277 7.41 1.73 2.14
C ASP A 277 8.21 0.43 2.23
N LEU A 278 7.52 -0.71 2.22
CA LEU A 278 8.15 -2.04 2.18
C LEU A 278 8.65 -2.40 0.78
N GLY A 279 8.22 -1.64 -0.24
CA GLY A 279 8.47 -1.97 -1.64
C GLY A 279 7.89 -3.32 -2.03
N GLN A 280 6.77 -3.74 -1.44
CA GLN A 280 6.18 -5.07 -1.63
C GLN A 280 4.69 -5.01 -1.95
N ALA A 281 4.24 -5.87 -2.86
CA ALA A 281 2.84 -6.18 -3.06
C ALA A 281 2.62 -7.69 -3.04
N VAL A 282 1.54 -8.13 -2.40
CA VAL A 282 1.15 -9.53 -2.29
C VAL A 282 -0.32 -9.69 -2.64
N ALA A 283 -0.61 -10.60 -3.56
CA ALA A 283 -1.96 -11.03 -3.88
C ALA A 283 -2.18 -12.43 -3.32
N PHE A 284 -3.22 -12.61 -2.50
CA PHE A 284 -3.48 -13.86 -1.81
C PHE A 284 -4.97 -14.14 -1.66
N LEU A 285 -5.31 -15.43 -1.58
CA LEU A 285 -6.67 -15.90 -1.37
C LEU A 285 -7.02 -15.87 0.12
N THR A 286 -8.15 -15.25 0.44
CA THR A 286 -8.70 -15.17 1.79
C THR A 286 -10.12 -15.70 1.82
N ASP A 287 -10.57 -16.18 2.97
CA ASP A 287 -11.99 -16.50 3.16
C ASP A 287 -12.79 -15.19 3.08
N SER A 288 -13.96 -15.23 2.44
CA SER A 288 -14.85 -14.06 2.37
C SER A 288 -15.30 -13.68 3.76
N GLY A 289 -14.85 -12.54 4.27
CA GLY A 289 -15.42 -11.95 5.49
C GLY A 289 -16.87 -11.53 5.26
N PRO A 290 -17.72 -11.44 6.31
CA PRO A 290 -19.06 -10.89 6.15
C PRO A 290 -18.93 -9.46 5.64
N ALA A 291 -19.63 -9.15 4.55
CA ALA A 291 -19.72 -7.82 3.95
C ALA A 291 -19.94 -6.74 5.01
N ALA A 292 -18.87 -6.07 5.42
CA ALA A 292 -18.96 -4.85 6.19
C ALA A 292 -19.43 -3.76 5.22
N LYS A 293 -20.70 -3.37 5.35
CA LYS A 293 -21.24 -2.11 4.84
C LYS A 293 -20.38 -0.95 5.37
N LEU A 294 -19.28 -0.64 4.71
CA LEU A 294 -18.51 0.59 4.92
C LEU A 294 -18.18 1.16 3.55
N SER A 295 -19.21 1.63 2.86
CA SER A 295 -19.05 2.79 1.99
C SER A 295 -18.44 3.92 2.84
N PRO A 296 -17.25 4.44 2.54
CA PRO A 296 -16.78 5.64 3.20
C PRO A 296 -17.65 6.78 2.71
N LYS A 297 -18.59 7.23 3.55
CA LYS A 297 -19.11 8.59 3.44
C LYS A 297 -17.93 9.51 3.73
N VAL A 298 -17.40 10.10 2.67
CA VAL A 298 -16.51 11.25 2.75
C VAL A 298 -17.23 12.31 3.57
N THR A 299 -16.76 12.52 4.79
CA THR A 299 -17.12 13.69 5.58
C THR A 299 -15.81 14.35 5.93
N ASN A 300 -15.55 15.48 5.25
CA ASN A 300 -14.46 16.39 5.55
C ASN A 300 -14.59 16.85 7.00
N THR A 301 -13.61 16.51 7.83
CA THR A 301 -13.22 17.36 8.96
C THR A 301 -11.72 17.18 9.17
N GLN A 302 -11.01 18.28 8.92
CA GLN A 302 -9.63 18.52 9.31
C GLN A 302 -9.52 18.33 10.83
N ASP A 303 -8.54 17.53 11.27
CA ASP A 303 -7.78 17.77 12.50
C ASP A 303 -6.52 16.91 12.46
N GLU A 304 -5.39 17.58 12.27
CA GLU A 304 -4.06 16.99 12.27
C GLU A 304 -3.64 16.63 13.71
N THR A 305 -3.19 15.39 13.93
CA THR A 305 -2.21 15.11 14.99
C THR A 305 -1.12 14.16 14.47
N PRO A 306 0.16 14.38 14.83
CA PRO A 306 1.27 13.67 14.22
C PRO A 306 1.58 12.40 15.03
N PHE A 307 1.34 11.21 14.47
CA PHE A 307 1.89 9.96 15.00
C PHE A 307 2.98 9.42 14.08
N ARG A 308 4.21 9.36 14.63
CA ARG A 308 5.40 8.77 14.02
C ARG A 308 5.14 7.29 13.66
N SER A 309 5.54 6.90 12.45
CA SER A 309 5.53 5.51 11.95
C SER A 309 6.59 4.66 12.65
N VAL A 310 6.17 3.55 13.26
CA VAL A 310 7.05 2.48 13.78
C VAL A 310 6.74 1.21 12.99
N ALA A 311 7.78 0.57 12.47
CA ALA A 311 7.76 -0.47 11.44
C ALA A 311 7.76 -1.91 12.00
N ASP A 312 7.08 -2.78 11.26
CA ASP A 312 7.32 -4.22 11.02
C ASP A 312 7.47 -5.22 12.21
N THR A 313 6.38 -5.95 12.42
CA THR A 313 6.32 -7.44 12.55
C THR A 313 7.00 -8.13 13.74
N GLN A 314 7.52 -7.38 14.72
CA GLN A 314 7.75 -7.86 16.10
C GLN A 314 6.86 -7.15 17.13
N ASP A 315 5.87 -6.40 16.67
CA ASP A 315 5.33 -5.26 17.40
C ASP A 315 4.15 -5.56 18.33
N TYR A 316 3.57 -6.76 18.37
CA TYR A 316 2.40 -6.99 19.23
C TYR A 316 2.74 -6.85 20.71
N TRP A 317 3.84 -7.47 21.13
CA TRP A 317 4.32 -7.38 22.51
C TRP A 317 4.98 -6.04 22.78
N GLN A 318 5.76 -5.52 21.83
CA GLN A 318 6.43 -4.23 21.97
C GLN A 318 5.42 -3.08 22.05
N TRP A 319 4.38 -3.09 21.22
CA TRP A 319 3.31 -2.10 21.30
C TRP A 319 2.52 -2.23 22.59
N ARG A 320 2.11 -3.44 22.99
CA ARG A 320 1.38 -3.65 24.24
C ARG A 320 2.21 -3.21 25.45
N HIS A 321 3.48 -3.57 25.49
CA HIS A 321 4.43 -3.13 26.52
C HIS A 321 4.63 -1.61 26.48
N TYR A 322 4.78 -1.02 25.30
CA TYR A 322 4.89 0.43 25.13
C TYR A 322 3.64 1.14 25.66
N MET A 323 2.44 0.70 25.28
CA MET A 323 1.19 1.28 25.76
C MET A 323 1.00 1.09 27.27
N ALA A 324 1.41 -0.06 27.82
CA ALA A 324 1.43 -0.29 29.26
C ALA A 324 2.35 0.69 29.98
N GLN A 325 3.55 0.96 29.43
CA GLN A 325 4.46 1.97 29.96
C GLN A 325 3.86 3.39 29.86
N GLN A 326 3.28 3.76 28.71
CA GLN A 326 2.65 5.07 28.54
C GLN A 326 1.47 5.27 29.51
N LEU A 327 0.68 4.23 29.76
CA LEU A 327 -0.36 4.25 30.79
C LEU A 327 0.22 4.47 32.17
N ALA A 328 1.28 3.76 32.53
CA ALA A 328 1.94 3.91 33.81
C ALA A 328 2.49 5.33 34.01
N ASP A 329 3.07 5.92 32.97
CA ASP A 329 3.63 7.27 32.99
C ASP A 329 2.54 8.35 33.06
N ALA A 330 1.43 8.16 32.34
CA ALA A 330 0.31 9.10 32.29
C ALA A 330 -0.59 9.05 33.53
N MET A 331 -0.58 7.94 34.28
CA MET A 331 -1.40 7.79 35.48
C MET A 331 -0.96 8.76 36.58
N ASP A 332 -1.89 9.55 37.12
CA ASP A 332 -1.67 10.31 38.34
C ASP A 332 -1.78 9.39 39.56
N MET A 333 -0.66 8.70 39.85
CA MET A 333 -0.57 7.70 40.92
C MET A 333 -0.90 8.28 42.30
N HIS A 334 -0.57 9.56 42.55
CA HIS A 334 -0.87 10.19 43.84
C HIS A 334 -2.37 10.47 43.99
N ALA A 335 -3.00 11.07 42.98
CA ALA A 335 -4.44 11.36 43.01
C ALA A 335 -5.28 10.08 43.07
N LEU A 336 -4.83 9.02 42.39
CA LEU A 336 -5.52 7.73 42.33
C LEU A 336 -5.11 6.77 43.46
N GLY A 337 -4.19 7.14 44.36
CA GLY A 337 -3.77 6.29 45.48
C GLY A 337 -3.02 5.01 45.07
N VAL A 338 -2.37 5.00 43.91
CA VAL A 338 -1.57 3.89 43.39
C VAL A 338 -0.12 4.05 43.87
N LYS A 339 0.47 2.99 44.43
CA LYS A 339 1.87 2.90 44.86
C LYS A 339 2.78 2.29 43.82
N GLY A 340 2.27 1.39 42.98
CA GLY A 340 3.07 0.70 41.99
C GLY A 340 2.22 0.09 40.88
N ILE A 341 2.79 0.07 39.68
CA ILE A 341 2.19 -0.50 38.47
C ILE A 341 3.17 -1.53 37.92
N TYR A 342 2.69 -2.75 37.73
CA TYR A 342 3.49 -3.86 37.22
C TYR A 342 2.81 -4.50 36.02
N LEU A 343 3.61 -4.99 35.07
CA LEU A 343 3.19 -5.75 33.91
C LEU A 343 3.46 -7.23 34.14
N PHE A 344 2.52 -8.10 33.78
CA PHE A 344 2.74 -9.55 33.83
C PHE A 344 2.14 -10.26 32.60
N GLY A 345 2.15 -11.60 32.61
CA GLY A 345 1.47 -12.40 31.58
C GLY A 345 2.19 -12.47 30.23
N SER A 346 1.41 -12.72 29.17
CA SER A 346 1.95 -12.97 27.82
C SER A 346 2.70 -11.76 27.24
N THR A 347 2.23 -10.55 27.56
CA THR A 347 2.89 -9.30 27.18
C THR A 347 4.25 -9.13 27.88
N ASN A 348 4.38 -9.56 29.12
CA ASN A 348 5.65 -9.50 29.86
C ASN A 348 6.68 -10.55 29.41
N THR A 349 6.21 -11.69 28.92
CA THR A 349 7.06 -12.82 28.48
C THR A 349 7.42 -12.77 26.99
N GLY A 350 6.84 -11.84 26.23
CA GLY A 350 7.19 -11.57 24.83
C GLY A 350 6.49 -12.47 23.80
N ASP A 351 5.44 -13.21 24.20
CA ASP A 351 4.65 -14.08 23.31
C ASP A 351 3.12 -13.79 23.30
N PRO A 352 2.67 -12.52 23.20
CA PRO A 352 1.25 -12.22 23.03
C PRO A 352 0.81 -12.40 21.58
N GLY A 353 -0.32 -13.08 21.39
CA GLY A 353 -1.03 -13.15 20.13
C GLY A 353 -1.87 -11.89 19.85
N MET A 354 -2.47 -11.82 18.66
CA MET A 354 -3.29 -10.68 18.21
C MET A 354 -4.51 -10.37 19.11
N GLY A 355 -5.02 -11.38 19.83
CA GLY A 355 -6.12 -11.27 20.78
C GLY A 355 -5.70 -11.21 22.25
N SER A 356 -4.39 -11.19 22.54
CA SER A 356 -3.90 -11.12 23.92
C SER A 356 -4.20 -9.75 24.54
N ASP A 357 -4.57 -9.79 25.80
CA ASP A 357 -4.73 -8.66 26.72
C ASP A 357 -3.39 -8.16 27.26
N ILE A 358 -3.46 -7.02 27.93
CA ILE A 358 -2.36 -6.42 28.70
C ILE A 358 -2.69 -6.61 30.17
N ASP A 359 -1.98 -7.54 30.80
CA ASP A 359 -2.14 -7.86 32.22
C ASP A 359 -1.38 -6.86 33.12
N LEU A 360 -2.12 -6.05 33.87
CA LEU A 360 -1.56 -5.08 34.82
C LEU A 360 -1.88 -5.45 36.26
N LEU A 361 -0.92 -5.23 37.13
CA LEU A 361 -1.06 -5.34 38.58
C LEU A 361 -0.87 -3.95 39.19
N LEU A 362 -1.90 -3.46 39.89
CA LEU A 362 -1.90 -2.18 40.58
C LEU A 362 -1.77 -2.40 42.08
N HIS A 363 -0.65 -1.96 42.65
CA HIS A 363 -0.47 -1.87 44.09
C HIS A 363 -1.05 -0.55 44.57
N VAL A 364 -2.07 -0.60 45.42
CA VAL A 364 -2.81 0.58 45.91
C VAL A 364 -2.66 0.75 47.43
N LYS A 365 -2.81 1.99 47.90
CA LYS A 365 -3.02 2.30 49.33
C LYS A 365 -4.46 1.97 49.72
N GLU A 366 -4.79 2.10 51.01
CA GLU A 366 -6.19 2.20 51.41
C GLU A 366 -6.82 3.39 50.69
N GLN A 367 -7.69 3.09 49.71
CA GLN A 367 -8.40 4.07 48.89
C GLN A 367 -9.81 4.28 49.46
N ASP A 368 -10.33 5.50 49.37
CA ASP A 368 -11.74 5.73 49.58
C ASP A 368 -12.58 5.25 48.37
N SER A 369 -13.90 5.10 48.58
CA SER A 369 -14.81 4.62 47.54
C SER A 369 -14.84 5.50 46.29
N THR A 370 -14.53 6.79 46.42
CA THR A 370 -14.53 7.75 45.33
C THR A 370 -13.27 7.60 44.47
N GLN A 371 -12.10 7.51 45.11
CA GLN A 371 -10.82 7.27 44.44
C GLN A 371 -10.83 5.97 43.65
N ARG A 372 -11.42 4.91 44.22
CA ARG A 372 -11.57 3.62 43.54
C ARG A 372 -12.40 3.73 42.27
N VAL A 373 -13.57 4.39 42.33
CA VAL A 373 -14.44 4.58 41.16
C VAL A 373 -13.77 5.43 40.08
N ILE A 374 -13.03 6.47 40.45
CA ILE A 374 -12.29 7.30 39.49
C ILE A 374 -11.21 6.48 38.80
N MET A 375 -10.45 5.68 39.56
CA MET A 375 -9.42 4.79 39.03
C MET A 375 -10.00 3.73 38.08
N GLU A 376 -11.07 3.04 38.50
CA GLU A 376 -11.74 2.03 37.68
C GLU A 376 -12.28 2.63 36.37
N ASN A 377 -12.88 3.82 36.41
CA ASN A 377 -13.36 4.51 35.21
C ASN A 377 -12.22 4.97 34.29
N TRP A 378 -11.10 5.43 34.86
CA TRP A 378 -9.92 5.81 34.08
C TRP A 378 -9.36 4.59 33.33
N ILE A 379 -9.25 3.45 34.01
CA ILE A 379 -8.80 2.19 33.41
C ILE A 379 -9.79 1.71 32.34
N ASP A 380 -11.11 1.76 32.60
CA ASP A 380 -12.12 1.33 31.62
C ASP A 380 -12.08 2.17 30.35
N GLY A 381 -11.94 3.49 30.51
CA GLY A 381 -11.80 4.42 29.38
C GLY A 381 -10.59 4.08 28.51
N TRP A 382 -9.43 3.87 29.14
CA TRP A 382 -8.23 3.45 28.42
C TRP A 382 -8.34 2.06 27.81
N SER A 383 -8.96 1.10 28.51
CA SER A 383 -9.15 -0.27 28.02
C SER A 383 -9.98 -0.32 26.74
N ARG A 384 -11.04 0.50 26.67
CA ARG A 384 -11.86 0.65 25.45
C ARG A 384 -11.14 1.38 24.33
N ALA A 385 -10.42 2.45 24.66
CA ALA A 385 -9.64 3.20 23.67
C ALA A 385 -8.56 2.31 23.04
N LEU A 386 -7.83 1.56 23.87
CA LEU A 386 -6.81 0.62 23.43
C LEU A 386 -7.40 -0.55 22.65
N ALA A 387 -8.58 -1.06 23.01
CA ALA A 387 -9.29 -2.06 22.22
C ALA A 387 -9.60 -1.55 20.81
N GLN A 388 -10.06 -0.30 20.68
CA GLN A 388 -10.31 0.32 19.38
C GLN A 388 -9.01 0.50 18.57
N ILE A 389 -7.92 0.93 19.22
CA ILE A 389 -6.61 1.06 18.57
C ILE A 389 -6.08 -0.32 18.15
N ASN A 390 -6.26 -1.36 18.98
CA ASN A 390 -5.89 -2.73 18.64
C ASN A 390 -6.68 -3.22 17.41
N TYR A 391 -7.98 -2.93 17.33
CA TYR A 391 -8.77 -3.23 16.15
C TYR A 391 -8.26 -2.49 14.90
N LEU A 392 -7.96 -1.19 15.00
CA LEU A 392 -7.41 -0.43 13.87
C LEU A 392 -6.04 -0.94 13.43
N ARG A 393 -5.23 -1.45 14.36
CA ARG A 393 -3.89 -1.99 14.08
C ARG A 393 -3.89 -3.43 13.57
N THR A 394 -4.80 -4.28 14.06
CA THR A 394 -4.73 -5.74 13.91
C THR A 394 -5.95 -6.36 13.23
N GLY A 395 -7.05 -5.62 13.12
CA GLY A 395 -8.35 -6.11 12.68
C GLY A 395 -9.09 -6.99 13.70
N TYR A 396 -8.47 -7.32 14.85
CA TYR A 396 -9.07 -8.17 15.87
C TYR A 396 -9.89 -7.36 16.88
N MET A 397 -11.19 -7.65 16.95
CA MET A 397 -12.12 -7.02 17.90
C MET A 397 -11.99 -7.66 19.28
N VAL A 398 -11.77 -6.83 20.30
CA VAL A 398 -11.86 -7.21 21.73
C VAL A 398 -12.69 -6.16 22.46
N ASP A 399 -13.48 -6.58 23.45
CA ASP A 399 -14.33 -5.64 24.21
C ASP A 399 -13.52 -4.73 25.15
N LYS A 400 -12.43 -5.29 25.70
CA LYS A 400 -11.46 -4.63 26.59
C LYS A 400 -10.09 -5.24 26.33
N LEU A 401 -9.05 -4.39 26.35
CA LEU A 401 -7.67 -4.84 26.12
C LEU A 401 -6.84 -4.91 27.42
N LEU A 402 -7.22 -4.17 28.45
CA LEU A 402 -6.56 -4.21 29.76
C LEU A 402 -7.27 -5.22 30.67
N ASP A 403 -6.53 -6.16 31.22
CA ASP A 403 -6.92 -6.93 32.40
C ASP A 403 -6.13 -6.43 33.61
N VAL A 404 -6.83 -5.98 34.66
CA VAL A 404 -6.20 -5.26 35.78
C VAL A 404 -6.57 -5.89 37.11
N HIS A 405 -5.54 -6.30 37.85
CA HIS A 405 -5.67 -6.81 39.21
C HIS A 405 -5.17 -5.78 40.23
N ILE A 406 -5.93 -5.60 41.31
CA ILE A 406 -5.61 -4.67 42.38
C ILE A 406 -5.13 -5.44 43.60
N ILE A 407 -4.02 -4.99 44.20
CA ILE A 407 -3.43 -5.57 45.42
C ILE A 407 -3.09 -4.47 46.44
N THR A 408 -3.09 -4.86 47.72
CA THR A 408 -2.81 -3.97 48.86
C THR A 408 -1.50 -4.33 49.55
N ASP A 409 -1.06 -3.47 50.50
CA ASP A 409 0.09 -3.77 51.36
C ASP A 409 -0.10 -5.04 52.21
N GLN A 410 -1.34 -5.46 52.47
CA GLN A 410 -1.64 -6.69 53.20
C GLN A 410 -1.43 -7.90 52.28
N ASP A 411 -1.93 -7.85 51.05
CA ASP A 411 -1.79 -8.93 50.06
C ASP A 411 -0.33 -9.25 49.76
N ILE A 412 0.52 -8.22 49.66
CA ILE A 412 1.97 -8.37 49.45
C ILE A 412 2.65 -9.01 50.68
N ARG A 413 2.27 -8.61 51.90
CA ARG A 413 2.84 -9.16 53.15
C ARG A 413 2.47 -10.62 53.37
N GLU A 414 1.25 -10.99 52.99
CA GLU A 414 0.75 -12.35 53.14
C GLU A 414 1.14 -13.25 51.96
N GLY A 415 1.63 -12.67 50.86
CA GLY A 415 1.94 -13.43 49.64
C GLY A 415 0.67 -14.08 49.05
N ASN A 416 -0.47 -13.40 49.14
CA ASN A 416 -1.75 -13.91 48.69
C ASN A 416 -2.08 -13.41 47.27
N SER A 417 -2.91 -14.16 46.53
CA SER A 417 -3.43 -13.77 45.21
C SER A 417 -2.31 -13.49 44.17
N PHE A 418 -2.49 -12.46 43.33
CA PHE A 418 -1.52 -12.05 42.31
C PHE A 418 -0.26 -11.39 42.91
N ALA A 419 -0.22 -11.10 44.21
CA ALA A 419 0.95 -10.50 44.85
C ALA A 419 2.17 -11.43 44.87
N ILE A 420 1.97 -12.76 44.76
CA ILE A 420 3.05 -13.76 44.62
C ILE A 420 3.94 -13.47 43.40
N LYS A 421 3.39 -12.84 42.35
CA LYS A 421 4.15 -12.51 41.13
C LYS A 421 5.20 -11.41 41.38
N ILE A 422 5.04 -10.58 42.40
CA ILE A 422 6.04 -9.56 42.76
C ILE A 422 7.24 -10.27 43.41
N GLY A 423 8.35 -10.35 42.69
CA GLY A 423 9.57 -11.05 43.14
C GLY A 423 9.59 -12.56 42.87
N SER A 424 8.63 -13.09 42.11
CA SER A 424 8.61 -14.49 41.66
C SER A 424 9.79 -14.78 40.71
N ILE A 425 10.46 -15.92 40.89
CA ILE A 425 11.56 -16.35 40.01
C ILE A 425 11.02 -17.00 38.72
N THR A 426 9.84 -17.62 38.78
CA THR A 426 9.30 -18.43 37.68
C THR A 426 8.31 -17.69 36.79
N ASP A 427 7.66 -16.65 37.32
CA ASP A 427 6.66 -15.84 36.60
C ASP A 427 6.57 -14.44 37.24
N PRO A 428 7.60 -13.60 37.03
CA PRO A 428 7.71 -12.29 37.67
C PRO A 428 6.72 -11.28 37.08
N ALA A 429 6.14 -10.44 37.93
CA ALA A 429 5.57 -9.16 37.52
C ALA A 429 6.68 -8.10 37.44
N THR A 430 6.84 -7.48 36.27
CA THR A 430 7.89 -6.48 36.01
C THR A 430 7.38 -5.09 36.39
N PRO A 431 8.11 -4.31 37.21
CA PRO A 431 7.67 -2.96 37.57
C PRO A 431 7.77 -2.01 36.36
N LEU A 432 6.66 -1.33 36.03
CA LEU A 432 6.62 -0.26 35.04
C LEU A 432 6.85 1.12 35.68
N ARG A 433 6.25 1.35 36.85
CA ARG A 433 6.41 2.58 37.63
C ARG A 433 6.10 2.34 39.11
N LEU A 434 6.95 2.86 39.99
CA LEU A 434 6.78 2.81 41.44
C LEU A 434 6.76 4.25 41.99
N CYS A 435 5.94 4.51 43.01
CA CYS A 435 6.05 5.73 43.79
C CYS A 435 7.22 5.59 44.77
N ASP A 436 8.09 6.60 44.79
CA ASP A 436 9.11 6.77 45.82
C ASP A 436 8.52 6.92 47.24
#